data_AF-A0A0Q9YMH6-F1
#
_entry.id   AF-A0A0Q9YMH6-F1
#
_cell.length_a   1.000
_cell.length_b   1.000
_cell.length_c   1.000
_cell.angle_alpha   90.00
_cell.angle_beta   90.00
_cell.angle_gamma   90.00
#
_symmetry.space_group_name_H-M   'P 1'
#
loop_
_entity.id
_entity.type
_entity.pdbx_description
1 polymer ?
#
loop_
_entity_poly.entity_id
_entity_poly.type
_entity_poly.pdbx_seq_one_letter_code
_entity_poly.pdbx_strand_id
1 'polypeptide(L)'
;MIGNTEAQIVEPSISMIDRFYCTSANTLTQYFDTRKRIHKGRFSDFVLLPLPLMLLEQEISELDSEVTDIYQFSKSTIGMLKNTKSKKVYPFPIIPIKNSLKEVQPIETCTLAACATAILNEKQFIPTFNIVGHGTPSGVGFSDVDTQLNPAAYAGQIQELFEWHKLSALKHRPLNFVFHTCNSAYAKVSSTMERADILRAVSDNSFIGIFYKAMQEFGYENLTVTGYRGYYCSLTARGASRPIVQDSFHTPSTTLNALKGQYVISKAGCKTSASTIDQMCFPVLPYDNITTSTEMSSNDWLDAPDHREGTSSSSLHSGSSDGQVALLASIRRMKI
;
A
#
# COMPACT_ATOMS: atom_id res chain seq x y z
N MET A 1 50.98 -20.83 -40.03
CA MET A 1 50.29 -19.81 -39.21
C MET A 1 49.01 -20.43 -38.73
N ILE A 2 48.96 -20.87 -37.47
CA ILE A 2 47.76 -21.43 -36.85
C ILE A 2 47.04 -20.23 -36.23
N GLY A 3 45.90 -19.86 -36.79
CA GLY A 3 45.09 -18.76 -36.28
C GLY A 3 44.45 -19.17 -34.96
N ASN A 4 44.84 -18.51 -33.88
CA ASN A 4 44.14 -18.56 -32.61
C ASN A 4 42.71 -18.04 -32.83
N THR A 5 41.73 -18.95 -32.80
CA THR A 5 40.33 -18.59 -32.71
C THR A 5 40.04 -18.40 -31.22
N GLU A 6 40.09 -17.16 -30.75
CA GLU A 6 39.60 -16.81 -29.42
C GLU A 6 38.11 -17.16 -29.37
N ALA A 7 37.78 -18.21 -28.63
CA ALA A 7 36.40 -18.52 -28.29
C ALA A 7 35.85 -17.33 -27.50
N GLN A 8 34.99 -16.53 -28.13
CA GLN A 8 34.18 -15.57 -27.41
C GLN A 8 33.36 -16.35 -26.38
N ILE A 9 33.72 -16.17 -25.12
CA ILE A 9 32.91 -16.61 -23.99
C ILE A 9 31.65 -15.76 -24.06
N VAL A 10 30.58 -16.35 -24.59
CA VAL A 10 29.24 -15.78 -24.52
C VAL A 10 28.86 -15.83 -23.05
N GLU A 11 28.97 -14.69 -22.35
CA GLU A 11 28.44 -14.58 -21.00
C GLU A 11 26.96 -14.98 -21.04
N PRO A 12 26.51 -15.89 -20.16
CA PRO A 12 25.11 -16.26 -20.13
C PRO A 12 24.29 -15.01 -19.83
N SER A 13 23.40 -14.66 -20.75
CA SER A 13 22.47 -13.55 -20.56
C SER A 13 21.62 -13.84 -19.33
N ILE A 14 21.89 -13.13 -18.23
CA ILE A 14 21.04 -13.13 -17.04
C ILE A 14 19.62 -12.83 -17.50
N SER A 15 18.67 -13.72 -17.21
CA SER A 15 17.28 -13.56 -17.64
C SER A 15 16.71 -12.25 -17.06
N MET A 16 15.80 -11.57 -17.75
CA MET A 16 15.26 -10.31 -17.22
C MET A 16 14.50 -10.52 -15.90
N ILE A 17 13.95 -11.71 -15.70
CA ILE A 17 13.39 -12.18 -14.43
C ILE A 17 14.42 -12.06 -13.30
N ASP A 18 15.64 -12.55 -13.55
CA ASP A 18 16.75 -12.44 -12.60
C ASP A 18 17.17 -10.98 -12.39
N ARG A 19 17.09 -10.12 -13.42
CA ARG A 19 17.35 -8.67 -13.27
C ARG A 19 16.29 -8.00 -12.39
N PHE A 20 15.01 -8.23 -12.65
CA PHE A 20 13.91 -7.71 -11.82
C PHE A 20 14.08 -8.16 -10.37
N TYR A 21 14.42 -9.42 -10.13
CA TYR A 21 14.68 -9.92 -8.80
C TYR A 21 15.94 -9.32 -8.17
N CYS A 22 17.04 -9.14 -8.92
CA CYS A 22 18.23 -8.46 -8.41
C CYS A 22 17.94 -7.00 -8.05
N THR A 23 17.24 -6.26 -8.91
CA THR A 23 16.85 -4.86 -8.63
C THR A 23 15.90 -4.79 -7.44
N SER A 24 14.84 -5.59 -7.43
CA SER A 24 13.91 -5.67 -6.30
C SER A 24 14.61 -6.06 -5.00
N ALA A 25 15.55 -6.99 -5.04
CA ALA A 25 16.33 -7.41 -3.88
C ALA A 25 17.18 -6.26 -3.31
N ASN A 26 17.82 -5.47 -4.17
CA ASN A 26 18.60 -4.30 -3.77
C ASN A 26 17.68 -3.22 -3.18
N THR A 27 16.59 -2.89 -3.87
CA THR A 27 15.62 -1.88 -3.41
C THR A 27 14.94 -2.30 -2.10
N LEU A 28 14.52 -3.56 -1.97
CA LEU A 28 13.98 -4.09 -0.71
C LEU A 28 14.98 -3.95 0.44
N THR A 29 16.25 -4.27 0.20
CA THR A 29 17.31 -4.13 1.20
C THR A 29 17.49 -2.66 1.61
N GLN A 30 17.50 -1.74 0.64
CA GLN A 30 17.63 -0.30 0.86
C GLN A 30 16.46 0.26 1.69
N TYR A 31 15.22 -0.12 1.37
CA TYR A 31 14.04 0.46 1.98
C TYR A 31 13.67 -0.17 3.33
N PHE A 32 13.95 -1.47 3.52
CA PHE A 32 13.42 -2.24 4.66
C PHE A 32 14.47 -2.91 5.55
N ASP A 33 15.76 -2.92 5.17
CA ASP A 33 16.83 -3.61 5.88
C ASP A 33 16.49 -5.10 6.18
N THR A 34 16.19 -5.82 5.09
CA THR A 34 15.77 -7.24 5.07
C THR A 34 16.77 -8.23 5.67
N ARG A 35 18.02 -7.79 5.90
CA ARG A 35 19.06 -8.56 6.59
C ARG A 35 18.76 -8.77 8.08
N LYS A 36 17.87 -7.97 8.66
CA LYS A 36 17.43 -8.14 10.05
C LYS A 36 16.58 -9.39 10.18
N ARG A 37 16.98 -10.28 11.09
CA ARG A 37 16.14 -11.43 11.47
C ARG A 37 14.79 -10.94 11.95
N ILE A 38 13.73 -11.42 11.30
CA ILE A 38 12.37 -11.25 11.80
C ILE A 38 12.29 -12.06 13.09
N HIS A 39 12.21 -11.40 14.23
CA HIS A 39 11.86 -12.08 15.47
C HIS A 39 10.55 -12.82 15.24
N LYS A 40 10.42 -14.05 15.78
CA LYS A 40 9.19 -14.85 15.76
C LYS A 40 8.08 -14.14 16.54
N GLY A 41 7.58 -13.06 15.95
CA GLY A 41 6.52 -12.21 16.46
C GLY A 41 5.20 -12.67 15.89
N ARG A 42 4.14 -12.27 16.58
CA ARG A 42 2.77 -12.42 16.10
C ARG A 42 2.47 -11.22 15.23
N PHE A 43 1.89 -11.44 14.06
CA PHE A 43 1.57 -10.40 13.09
C PHE A 43 0.08 -10.47 12.73
N SER A 44 -0.54 -9.31 12.62
CA SER A 44 -1.94 -9.10 12.24
C SER A 44 -2.08 -8.40 10.89
N ASP A 45 -1.12 -7.56 10.52
CA ASP A 45 -1.17 -6.72 9.34
C ASP A 45 -0.01 -7.06 8.39
N PHE A 46 -0.36 -7.33 7.14
CA PHE A 46 0.57 -7.71 6.08
C PHE A 46 0.36 -6.76 4.92
N VAL A 47 1.43 -6.12 4.41
CA VAL A 47 1.34 -5.30 3.19
C VAL A 47 1.57 -6.21 2.00
N LEU A 48 0.66 -6.23 1.04
CA LEU A 48 0.72 -7.07 -0.15
C LEU A 48 0.81 -6.19 -1.40
N LEU A 49 1.72 -6.53 -2.31
CA LEU A 49 1.88 -5.81 -3.57
C LEU A 49 1.02 -6.47 -4.66
N PRO A 50 0.18 -5.72 -5.39
CA PRO A 50 -0.63 -6.23 -6.49
C PRO A 50 0.21 -6.32 -7.77
N LEU A 51 1.29 -7.10 -7.73
CA LEU A 51 2.15 -7.30 -8.89
C LEU A 51 1.53 -8.37 -9.81
N PRO A 52 1.26 -8.07 -11.09
CA PRO A 52 0.92 -9.07 -12.08
C PRO A 52 2.04 -10.11 -12.16
N LEU A 53 1.68 -11.39 -12.00
CA LEU A 53 2.63 -12.48 -12.17
C LEU A 53 3.31 -12.45 -13.56
N MET A 54 2.60 -11.95 -14.58
CA MET A 54 3.10 -11.83 -15.95
C MET A 54 4.23 -10.80 -16.12
N LEU A 55 4.30 -9.78 -15.26
CA LEU A 55 5.40 -8.79 -15.30
C LEU A 55 6.71 -9.35 -14.75
N LEU A 56 6.66 -10.51 -14.09
CA LEU A 56 7.85 -11.27 -13.76
C LEU A 56 8.40 -12.03 -14.97
N GLU A 57 7.68 -12.08 -16.10
CA GLU A 57 8.02 -12.88 -17.29
C GLU A 57 8.22 -12.04 -18.56
N GLN A 58 7.83 -10.76 -18.58
CA GLN A 58 7.90 -9.90 -19.77
C GLN A 58 9.06 -8.89 -19.73
N GLU A 59 9.58 -8.58 -20.93
CA GLU A 59 10.69 -7.65 -21.10
C GLU A 59 10.26 -6.19 -20.96
N ILE A 60 10.33 -5.59 -19.76
CA ILE A 60 10.01 -4.16 -19.55
C ILE A 60 11.24 -3.41 -19.04
N SER A 61 11.65 -2.38 -19.78
CA SER A 61 12.83 -1.57 -19.49
C SER A 61 12.61 -0.43 -18.47
N GLU A 62 11.35 -0.12 -18.13
CA GLU A 62 10.97 1.05 -17.30
C GLU A 62 10.54 0.70 -15.86
N LEU A 63 10.68 -0.56 -15.44
CA LEU A 63 10.22 -1.05 -14.13
C LEU A 63 10.82 -0.28 -12.92
N ASP A 64 12.00 0.31 -13.04
CA ASP A 64 12.75 0.81 -11.88
C ASP A 64 12.07 1.98 -11.15
N SER A 65 11.46 2.94 -11.86
CA SER A 65 10.79 4.09 -11.23
C SER A 65 9.48 3.68 -10.57
N GLU A 66 8.61 2.95 -11.26
CA GLU A 66 7.31 2.53 -10.71
C GLU A 66 7.47 1.53 -9.55
N VAL A 67 8.43 0.60 -9.66
CA VAL A 67 8.75 -0.33 -8.56
C VAL A 67 9.24 0.44 -7.34
N THR A 68 10.06 1.48 -7.54
CA THR A 68 10.52 2.35 -6.47
C THR A 68 9.34 3.07 -5.80
N ASP A 69 8.41 3.61 -6.58
CA ASP A 69 7.22 4.30 -6.08
C ASP A 69 6.34 3.36 -5.23
N ILE A 70 6.07 2.15 -5.72
CA ILE A 70 5.29 1.14 -4.99
C ILE A 70 5.99 0.75 -3.69
N TYR A 71 7.32 0.58 -3.69
CA TYR A 71 8.06 0.27 -2.46
C TYR A 71 8.11 1.43 -1.47
N GLN A 72 8.23 2.68 -1.95
CA GLN A 72 8.17 3.87 -1.10
C GLN A 72 6.78 4.02 -0.47
N PHE A 73 5.72 3.79 -1.24
CA PHE A 73 4.35 3.78 -0.73
C PHE A 73 4.15 2.64 0.28
N SER A 74 4.70 1.46 0.01
CA SER A 74 4.64 0.33 0.93
C SER A 74 5.38 0.61 2.24
N LYS A 75 6.55 1.24 2.19
CA LYS A 75 7.31 1.68 3.37
C LYS A 75 6.52 2.68 4.19
N SER A 76 5.93 3.67 3.54
CA SER A 76 5.09 4.69 4.18
C SER A 76 3.87 4.06 4.85
N THR A 77 3.23 3.10 4.20
CA THR A 77 2.09 2.34 4.73
C THR A 77 2.49 1.49 5.93
N ILE A 78 3.61 0.75 5.86
CA ILE A 78 4.14 -0.03 6.99
C ILE A 78 4.45 0.88 8.18
N GLY A 79 5.09 2.04 7.95
CA GLY A 79 5.37 3.03 8.99
C GLY A 79 4.10 3.55 9.66
N MET A 80 3.10 3.93 8.86
CA MET A 80 1.79 4.36 9.34
C MET A 80 1.11 3.28 10.21
N LEU A 81 1.08 2.03 9.73
CA LEU A 81 0.46 0.92 10.44
C LEU A 81 1.17 0.65 11.78
N LYS A 82 2.52 0.72 11.82
CA LYS A 82 3.32 0.51 13.04
C LYS A 82 3.06 1.56 14.11
N ASN A 83 2.72 2.79 13.71
CA ASN A 83 2.38 3.87 14.65
C ASN A 83 1.01 3.66 15.32
N THR A 84 0.22 2.66 14.88
CA THR A 84 -1.06 2.31 15.51
C THR A 84 -0.82 1.32 16.66
N LYS A 85 -1.06 1.74 17.91
CA LYS A 85 -0.73 0.98 19.14
C LYS A 85 -1.22 -0.48 19.18
N SER A 86 -2.31 -0.80 18.49
CA SER A 86 -2.93 -2.13 18.49
C SER A 86 -2.41 -3.07 17.39
N LYS A 87 -1.70 -2.56 16.38
CA LYS A 87 -1.34 -3.34 15.20
C LYS A 87 -0.01 -4.05 15.36
N LYS A 88 0.07 -5.28 14.84
CA LYS A 88 1.30 -6.05 14.75
C LYS A 88 1.66 -6.23 13.27
N VAL A 89 2.47 -5.31 12.77
CA VAL A 89 2.74 -5.19 11.33
C VAL A 89 3.94 -6.04 10.94
N TYR A 90 3.77 -6.89 9.93
CA TYR A 90 4.88 -7.59 9.30
C TYR A 90 5.82 -6.55 8.64
N PRO A 91 7.14 -6.60 8.89
CA PRO A 91 8.01 -5.46 8.59
C PRO A 91 8.33 -5.28 7.11
N PHE A 92 7.96 -6.25 6.26
CA PHE A 92 8.29 -6.29 4.83
C PHE A 92 7.03 -6.34 3.97
N PRO A 93 7.04 -5.75 2.77
CA PRO A 93 5.99 -6.00 1.80
C PRO A 93 6.04 -7.47 1.34
N ILE A 94 4.89 -8.05 1.08
CA ILE A 94 4.73 -9.38 0.51
C ILE A 94 4.62 -9.23 -1.00
N ILE A 95 5.53 -9.90 -1.70
CA ILE A 95 5.53 -10.08 -3.14
C ILE A 95 4.75 -11.36 -3.44
N PRO A 96 3.73 -11.34 -4.33
CA PRO A 96 2.87 -12.48 -4.60
C PRO A 96 3.53 -13.48 -5.57
N ILE A 97 4.71 -14.00 -5.21
CA ILE A 97 5.44 -14.99 -6.00
C ILE A 97 5.10 -16.42 -5.56
N LYS A 98 4.88 -17.32 -6.53
CA LYS A 98 4.64 -18.75 -6.27
C LYS A 98 5.93 -19.52 -6.01
N ASN A 99 7.00 -19.19 -6.74
CA ASN A 99 8.25 -19.93 -6.66
C ASN A 99 9.07 -19.52 -5.43
N SER A 100 9.64 -20.51 -4.75
CA SER A 100 10.66 -20.23 -3.72
C SER A 100 11.95 -19.81 -4.43
N LEU A 101 12.21 -18.51 -4.51
CA LEU A 101 13.50 -17.97 -5.00
C LEU A 101 14.55 -18.12 -3.90
N LYS A 102 14.90 -19.38 -3.58
CA LYS A 102 15.82 -19.72 -2.48
C LYS A 102 17.21 -19.10 -2.64
N GLU A 103 17.56 -18.69 -3.86
CA GLU A 103 18.88 -18.17 -4.21
C GLU A 103 18.99 -16.64 -4.14
N VAL A 104 17.87 -15.90 -3.97
CA VAL A 104 17.88 -14.43 -3.90
C VAL A 104 17.51 -13.96 -2.48
N GLN A 105 18.54 -13.86 -1.63
CA GLN A 105 18.42 -13.74 -0.16
C GLN A 105 17.83 -12.43 0.42
N PRO A 106 17.35 -11.43 -0.34
CA PRO A 106 16.39 -10.46 0.21
C PRO A 106 14.92 -10.82 -0.04
N ILE A 107 14.63 -11.62 -1.07
CA ILE A 107 13.26 -11.85 -1.53
C ILE A 107 12.56 -12.91 -0.68
N GLU A 108 13.29 -13.90 -0.16
CA GLU A 108 12.71 -14.97 0.65
C GLU A 108 11.85 -14.44 1.81
N THR A 109 12.33 -13.41 2.52
CA THR A 109 11.62 -12.76 3.63
C THR A 109 10.40 -11.93 3.21
N CYS A 110 10.30 -11.59 1.92
CA CYS A 110 9.22 -10.81 1.34
C CYS A 110 8.19 -11.70 0.64
N THR A 111 8.11 -12.98 0.98
CA THR A 111 7.14 -13.93 0.41
C THR A 111 6.01 -14.25 1.38
N LEU A 112 4.86 -14.69 0.85
CA LEU A 112 3.79 -15.20 1.70
C LEU A 112 4.23 -16.49 2.42
N ALA A 113 5.08 -17.30 1.81
CA ALA A 113 5.66 -18.49 2.43
C ALA A 113 6.36 -18.18 3.78
N ALA A 114 7.11 -17.08 3.84
CA ALA A 114 7.84 -16.68 5.04
C ALA A 114 6.95 -16.40 6.26
N CYS A 115 5.69 -16.01 6.03
CA CYS A 115 4.75 -15.66 7.10
C CYS A 115 3.51 -16.56 7.17
N ALA A 116 3.31 -17.51 6.24
CA ALA A 116 2.13 -18.37 6.17
C ALA A 116 1.85 -19.13 7.48
N THR A 117 2.89 -19.72 8.08
CA THR A 117 2.74 -20.44 9.37
C THR A 117 2.31 -19.50 10.50
N ALA A 118 2.82 -18.26 10.51
CA ALA A 118 2.44 -17.27 11.52
C ALA A 118 0.97 -16.82 11.33
N ILE A 119 0.54 -16.64 10.08
CA ILE A 119 -0.85 -16.31 9.73
C ILE A 119 -1.81 -17.40 10.20
N LEU A 120 -1.51 -18.67 9.92
CA LEU A 120 -2.36 -19.80 10.30
C LEU A 120 -2.47 -19.96 11.82
N ASN A 121 -1.35 -19.77 12.54
CA ASN A 121 -1.29 -19.97 13.99
C ASN A 121 -1.76 -18.77 14.81
N GLU A 122 -1.96 -17.60 14.20
CA GLU A 122 -2.50 -16.43 14.89
C GLU A 122 -3.95 -16.71 15.30
N LYS A 123 -4.32 -16.45 16.56
CA LYS A 123 -5.65 -16.77 17.13
C LYS A 123 -6.39 -15.58 17.73
N GLN A 124 -5.68 -14.51 18.08
CA GLN A 124 -6.26 -13.33 18.73
C GLN A 124 -6.53 -12.21 17.74
N PHE A 125 -5.70 -12.07 16.70
CA PHE A 125 -5.83 -11.01 15.72
C PHE A 125 -6.45 -11.53 14.42
N ILE A 126 -7.27 -10.69 13.80
CA ILE A 126 -7.82 -10.93 12.47
C ILE A 126 -6.73 -10.60 11.44
N PRO A 127 -6.29 -11.55 10.60
CA PRO A 127 -5.35 -11.25 9.53
C PRO A 127 -5.90 -10.16 8.62
N THR A 128 -5.08 -9.15 8.38
CA THR A 128 -5.42 -7.98 7.55
C THR A 128 -4.36 -7.82 6.47
N PHE A 129 -4.77 -8.00 5.22
CA PHE A 129 -3.94 -7.78 4.05
C PHE A 129 -4.18 -6.35 3.54
N ASN A 130 -3.13 -5.54 3.55
CA ASN A 130 -3.13 -4.14 3.14
C ASN A 130 -2.53 -4.08 1.73
N ILE A 131 -3.36 -3.92 0.71
CA ILE A 131 -2.92 -3.86 -0.69
C ILE A 131 -2.42 -2.45 -1.00
N VAL A 132 -1.20 -2.33 -1.50
CA VAL A 132 -0.58 -1.05 -1.84
C VAL A 132 -0.13 -1.07 -3.30
N GLY A 133 -0.64 -0.13 -4.10
CA GLY A 133 -0.32 0.03 -5.51
C GLY A 133 -1.10 1.18 -6.12
N HIS A 134 -0.96 1.37 -7.43
CA HIS A 134 -1.83 2.28 -8.18
C HIS A 134 -3.21 1.63 -8.33
N GLY A 135 -4.24 2.47 -8.32
CA GLY A 135 -5.63 2.03 -8.40
C GLY A 135 -6.43 2.89 -9.34
N THR A 136 -7.25 2.23 -10.15
CA THR A 136 -8.31 2.82 -10.96
C THR A 136 -9.64 2.20 -10.56
N PRO A 137 -10.78 2.73 -11.01
CA PRO A 137 -12.06 2.05 -10.82
C PRO A 137 -12.08 0.61 -11.39
N SER A 138 -11.27 0.35 -12.42
CA SER A 138 -11.24 -0.91 -13.16
C SER A 138 -10.12 -1.85 -12.75
N GLY A 139 -9.06 -1.39 -12.07
CA GLY A 139 -7.89 -2.22 -11.83
C GLY A 139 -6.97 -1.75 -10.70
N VAL A 140 -6.03 -2.63 -10.34
CA VAL A 140 -4.99 -2.38 -9.34
C VAL A 140 -3.65 -2.95 -9.83
N GLY A 141 -2.55 -2.22 -9.58
CA GLY A 141 -1.22 -2.65 -10.01
C GLY A 141 -0.24 -1.49 -10.17
N PHE A 142 0.45 -1.50 -11.31
CA PHE A 142 1.32 -0.41 -11.77
C PHE A 142 0.50 0.75 -12.36
N SER A 143 1.17 1.84 -12.76
CA SER A 143 0.47 3.05 -13.21
C SER A 143 -0.20 2.84 -14.57
N ASP A 144 0.39 2.02 -15.44
CA ASP A 144 -0.19 1.63 -16.74
C ASP A 144 -1.45 0.78 -16.56
N VAL A 145 -2.57 1.25 -17.11
CA VAL A 145 -3.88 0.62 -17.04
C VAL A 145 -3.88 -0.76 -17.67
N ASP A 146 -3.10 -0.98 -18.74
CA ASP A 146 -3.04 -2.28 -19.44
C ASP A 146 -2.33 -3.36 -18.60
N THR A 147 -1.53 -2.92 -17.63
CA THR A 147 -0.85 -3.82 -16.68
C THR A 147 -1.63 -4.02 -15.38
N GLN A 148 -2.75 -3.30 -15.19
CA GLN A 148 -3.55 -3.42 -13.98
C GLN A 148 -4.44 -4.66 -14.00
N LEU A 149 -4.55 -5.29 -12.84
CA LEU A 149 -5.42 -6.43 -12.65
C LEU A 149 -6.82 -5.96 -12.32
N ASN A 150 -7.80 -6.39 -13.11
CA ASN A 150 -9.20 -6.19 -12.78
C ASN A 150 -9.56 -6.89 -11.45
N PRO A 151 -10.57 -6.42 -10.71
CA PRO A 151 -10.86 -6.88 -9.34
C PRO A 151 -11.13 -8.38 -9.23
N ALA A 152 -11.80 -8.99 -10.22
CA ALA A 152 -12.10 -10.42 -10.20
C ALA A 152 -10.85 -11.26 -10.48
N ALA A 153 -10.03 -10.85 -11.45
CA ALA A 153 -8.75 -11.50 -11.74
C ALA A 153 -7.79 -11.40 -10.55
N TYR A 154 -7.75 -10.24 -9.88
CA TYR A 154 -6.93 -10.07 -8.69
C TYR A 154 -7.42 -10.96 -7.54
N ALA A 155 -8.74 -11.09 -7.31
CA ALA A 155 -9.29 -12.04 -6.36
C ALA A 155 -8.87 -13.49 -6.68
N GLY A 156 -8.90 -13.88 -7.96
CA GLY A 156 -8.40 -15.18 -8.42
C GLY A 156 -6.92 -15.41 -8.10
N GLN A 157 -6.07 -14.39 -8.32
CA GLN A 157 -4.65 -14.46 -7.98
C GLN A 157 -4.43 -14.61 -6.46
N ILE A 158 -5.20 -13.90 -5.64
CA ILE A 158 -5.15 -14.05 -4.17
C ILE A 158 -5.54 -15.47 -3.77
N GLN A 159 -6.62 -16.00 -4.34
CA GLN A 159 -7.07 -17.35 -4.06
C GLN A 159 -6.00 -18.39 -4.41
N GLU A 160 -5.42 -18.28 -5.61
CA GLU A 160 -4.35 -19.17 -6.06
C GLU A 160 -3.12 -19.09 -5.14
N LEU A 161 -2.72 -17.87 -4.77
CA LEU A 161 -1.61 -17.65 -3.84
C LEU A 161 -1.89 -18.28 -2.47
N PHE A 162 -3.11 -18.15 -1.96
CA PHE A 162 -3.49 -18.71 -0.67
C PHE A 162 -3.54 -20.23 -0.72
N GLU A 163 -4.06 -20.85 -1.79
CA GLU A 163 -4.02 -22.30 -1.97
C GLU A 163 -2.60 -22.84 -2.02
N TRP A 164 -1.74 -22.19 -2.82
CA TRP A 164 -0.34 -22.56 -2.97
C TRP A 164 0.41 -22.58 -1.63
N HIS A 165 0.17 -21.56 -0.78
CA HIS A 165 0.77 -21.45 0.55
C HIS A 165 -0.03 -22.14 1.66
N LYS A 166 -1.01 -22.99 1.31
CA LYS A 166 -1.82 -23.78 2.27
C LYS A 166 -2.58 -22.91 3.28
N LEU A 167 -3.02 -21.73 2.86
CA LEU A 167 -3.83 -20.79 3.63
C LEU A 167 -5.34 -20.97 3.43
N SER A 168 -5.79 -22.09 2.86
CA SER A 168 -7.20 -22.39 2.62
C SER A 168 -8.07 -22.37 3.88
N ALA A 169 -7.48 -22.64 5.05
CA ALA A 169 -8.15 -22.51 6.34
C ALA A 169 -8.66 -21.08 6.64
N LEU A 170 -8.15 -20.06 5.95
CA LEU A 170 -8.64 -18.68 6.07
C LEU A 170 -10.05 -18.48 5.52
N LYS A 171 -10.55 -19.36 4.64
CA LYS A 171 -11.92 -19.27 4.06
C LYS A 171 -13.01 -19.19 5.12
N HIS A 172 -12.85 -19.92 6.22
CA HIS A 172 -13.82 -19.99 7.30
C HIS A 172 -13.50 -19.07 8.48
N ARG A 173 -12.43 -18.27 8.39
CA ARG A 173 -11.97 -17.39 9.46
C ARG A 173 -12.24 -15.92 9.11
N PRO A 174 -12.39 -15.04 10.11
CA PRO A 174 -12.40 -13.61 9.86
C PRO A 174 -11.13 -13.17 9.11
N LEU A 175 -11.31 -12.37 8.06
CA LEU A 175 -10.24 -11.90 7.20
C LEU A 175 -10.55 -10.49 6.69
N ASN A 176 -9.55 -9.62 6.68
CA ASN A 176 -9.69 -8.26 6.18
C ASN A 176 -8.77 -8.03 4.97
N PHE A 177 -9.30 -7.35 3.95
CA PHE A 177 -8.51 -6.71 2.90
C PHE A 177 -8.72 -5.20 2.95
N VAL A 178 -7.63 -4.43 2.85
CA VAL A 178 -7.65 -2.97 2.84
C VAL A 178 -6.87 -2.49 1.63
N PHE A 179 -7.57 -1.91 0.67
CA PHE A 179 -6.97 -1.36 -0.54
C PHE A 179 -6.54 0.08 -0.28
N HIS A 180 -5.25 0.30 -0.06
CA HIS A 180 -4.63 1.62 0.02
C HIS A 180 -4.32 2.13 -1.39
N THR A 181 -5.35 2.24 -2.21
CA THR A 181 -5.22 2.59 -3.63
C THR A 181 -6.28 3.59 -4.03
N CYS A 182 -5.97 4.41 -5.03
CA CYS A 182 -6.89 5.40 -5.58
C CYS A 182 -8.15 4.71 -6.12
N ASN A 183 -9.31 5.34 -5.91
CA ASN A 183 -10.58 4.99 -6.54
C ASN A 183 -11.06 3.53 -6.38
N SER A 184 -10.53 2.79 -5.39
CA SER A 184 -10.95 1.42 -5.10
C SER A 184 -12.42 1.30 -4.67
N ALA A 185 -13.00 2.37 -4.11
CA ALA A 185 -14.43 2.47 -3.80
C ALA A 185 -15.21 3.39 -4.76
N TYR A 186 -14.67 3.66 -5.97
CA TYR A 186 -15.37 4.47 -6.95
C TYR A 186 -16.62 3.75 -7.47
N ALA A 187 -17.72 4.51 -7.55
CA ALA A 187 -18.95 4.16 -8.26
C ALA A 187 -19.56 5.46 -8.83
N LYS A 188 -20.35 5.35 -9.90
CA LYS A 188 -21.03 6.52 -10.49
C LYS A 188 -22.22 6.93 -9.60
N VAL A 189 -21.98 7.89 -8.71
CA VAL A 189 -22.96 8.39 -7.73
C VAL A 189 -22.99 9.91 -7.71
N SER A 190 -24.12 10.50 -7.27
CA SER A 190 -24.31 11.96 -7.19
C SER A 190 -24.91 12.37 -5.84
N SER A 191 -24.80 13.65 -5.50
CA SER A 191 -25.37 14.21 -4.27
C SER A 191 -26.90 14.22 -4.23
N THR A 192 -27.55 13.93 -5.35
CA THR A 192 -29.00 13.77 -5.47
C THR A 192 -29.49 12.35 -5.17
N MET A 193 -28.58 11.37 -5.01
CA MET A 193 -28.93 10.00 -4.67
C MET A 193 -29.13 9.84 -3.17
N GLU A 194 -30.06 8.95 -2.80
CA GLU A 194 -30.25 8.56 -1.41
C GLU A 194 -29.05 7.79 -0.87
N ARG A 195 -28.82 7.89 0.45
CA ARG A 195 -27.70 7.21 1.12
C ARG A 195 -27.65 5.72 0.82
N ALA A 196 -28.80 5.05 0.85
CA ALA A 196 -28.91 3.62 0.60
C ALA A 196 -28.51 3.25 -0.84
N ASP A 197 -28.88 4.09 -1.82
CA ASP A 197 -28.55 3.88 -3.23
C ASP A 197 -27.06 4.06 -3.50
N ILE A 198 -26.43 5.03 -2.85
CA ILE A 198 -24.97 5.23 -2.95
C ILE A 198 -24.23 4.01 -2.39
N LEU A 199 -24.61 3.54 -1.19
CA LEU A 199 -23.98 2.37 -0.57
C LEU A 199 -24.14 1.10 -1.41
N ARG A 200 -25.33 0.91 -1.99
CA ARG A 200 -25.60 -0.18 -2.93
C ARG A 200 -24.75 -0.05 -4.19
N ALA A 201 -24.71 1.13 -4.81
CA ALA A 201 -23.92 1.36 -6.02
C ALA A 201 -22.43 1.10 -5.80
N VAL A 202 -21.86 1.49 -4.65
CA VAL A 202 -20.48 1.14 -4.27
C VAL A 202 -20.34 -0.36 -4.09
N SER A 203 -21.24 -0.99 -3.31
CA SER A 203 -21.20 -2.44 -3.08
C SER A 203 -21.28 -3.27 -4.36
N ASP A 204 -22.00 -2.77 -5.36
CA ASP A 204 -22.28 -3.52 -6.58
C ASP A 204 -21.28 -3.27 -7.70
N ASN A 205 -20.78 -2.04 -7.82
CA ASN A 205 -20.05 -1.60 -9.00
C ASN A 205 -18.60 -1.16 -8.74
N SER A 206 -18.19 -0.97 -7.48
CA SER A 206 -16.83 -0.54 -7.19
C SER A 206 -15.84 -1.71 -7.27
N PHE A 207 -14.55 -1.40 -7.46
CA PHE A 207 -13.48 -2.39 -7.42
C PHE A 207 -13.59 -3.29 -6.18
N ILE A 208 -13.69 -2.70 -4.99
CA ILE A 208 -13.81 -3.48 -3.74
C ILE A 208 -15.10 -4.32 -3.65
N GLY A 209 -16.19 -3.90 -4.29
CA GLY A 209 -17.43 -4.65 -4.34
C GLY A 209 -17.33 -5.88 -5.23
N ILE A 210 -16.73 -5.73 -6.41
CA ILE A 210 -16.48 -6.83 -7.33
C ILE A 210 -15.48 -7.81 -6.72
N PHE A 211 -14.38 -7.32 -6.12
CA PHE A 211 -13.40 -8.15 -5.42
C PHE A 211 -14.05 -8.93 -4.25
N TYR A 212 -14.89 -8.28 -3.45
CA TYR A 212 -15.61 -8.93 -2.34
C TYR A 212 -16.47 -10.09 -2.84
N LYS A 213 -17.28 -9.89 -3.89
CA LYS A 213 -18.14 -10.93 -4.47
C LYS A 213 -17.32 -12.11 -5.02
N ALA A 214 -16.26 -11.83 -5.77
CA ALA A 214 -15.37 -12.87 -6.30
C ALA A 214 -14.72 -13.70 -5.17
N MET A 215 -14.28 -13.06 -4.08
CA MET A 215 -13.75 -13.80 -2.93
C MET A 215 -14.84 -14.63 -2.23
N GLN A 216 -16.09 -14.18 -2.17
CA GLN A 216 -17.18 -15.00 -1.64
C GLN A 216 -17.42 -16.26 -2.49
N GLU A 217 -17.31 -16.16 -3.82
CA GLU A 217 -17.42 -17.31 -4.73
C GLU A 217 -16.32 -18.36 -4.48
N PHE A 218 -15.13 -17.94 -4.03
CA PHE A 218 -14.06 -18.85 -3.58
C PHE A 218 -14.27 -19.45 -2.18
N GLY A 219 -15.34 -19.07 -1.47
CA GLY A 219 -15.74 -19.62 -0.17
C GLY A 219 -15.30 -18.79 1.05
N TYR A 220 -14.87 -17.53 0.87
CA TYR A 220 -14.53 -16.66 2.01
C TYR A 220 -15.78 -16.00 2.61
N GLU A 221 -16.33 -16.61 3.66
CA GLU A 221 -17.63 -16.21 4.23
C GLU A 221 -17.53 -15.02 5.21
N ASN A 222 -16.40 -14.91 5.92
CA ASN A 222 -16.19 -13.93 7.00
C ASN A 222 -15.20 -12.84 6.56
N LEU A 223 -15.49 -12.26 5.40
CA LEU A 223 -14.64 -11.27 4.76
C LEU A 223 -15.09 -9.83 5.06
N THR A 224 -14.11 -8.95 5.27
CA THR A 224 -14.31 -7.50 5.19
C THR A 224 -13.35 -6.90 4.17
N VAL A 225 -13.86 -6.06 3.27
CA VAL A 225 -13.06 -5.36 2.27
C VAL A 225 -13.23 -3.86 2.44
N THR A 226 -12.12 -3.16 2.60
CA THR A 226 -12.06 -1.70 2.76
C THR A 226 -11.40 -1.07 1.55
N GLY A 227 -11.94 0.05 1.08
CA GLY A 227 -11.33 0.87 0.03
C GLY A 227 -11.70 2.33 0.18
N TYR A 228 -11.23 3.15 -0.76
CA TYR A 228 -11.35 4.61 -0.70
C TYR A 228 -11.86 5.18 -2.03
N ARG A 229 -12.70 6.21 -1.94
CA ARG A 229 -13.17 7.01 -3.08
C ARG A 229 -12.29 8.27 -3.20
N GLY A 230 -11.77 8.53 -4.40
CA GLY A 230 -10.83 9.61 -4.69
C GLY A 230 -9.38 9.12 -4.81
N TYR A 231 -8.49 10.07 -5.11
CA TYR A 231 -7.05 9.84 -5.20
C TYR A 231 -6.48 9.68 -3.79
N TYR A 232 -6.20 8.45 -3.40
CA TYR A 232 -5.68 8.12 -2.07
C TYR A 232 -4.20 8.48 -2.01
N CYS A 233 -3.87 9.41 -1.13
CA CYS A 233 -2.50 9.82 -0.89
C CYS A 233 -2.09 9.36 0.51
N SER A 234 -1.00 8.58 0.55
CA SER A 234 -0.38 8.17 1.81
C SER A 234 0.23 9.37 2.53
N LEU A 235 0.88 9.15 3.68
CA LEU A 235 1.63 10.19 4.43
C LEU A 235 2.77 10.87 3.62
N THR A 236 2.91 10.54 2.34
CA THR A 236 3.88 11.10 1.38
C THR A 236 3.54 12.51 0.90
N ALA A 237 2.31 13.01 1.08
CA ALA A 237 1.99 14.41 0.79
C ALA A 237 2.61 15.34 1.87
N ARG A 238 3.49 16.27 1.46
CA ARG A 238 4.19 17.21 2.36
C ARG A 238 3.22 17.84 3.38
N GLY A 239 3.40 17.52 4.67
CA GLY A 239 2.63 18.09 5.79
C GLY A 239 1.43 17.28 6.28
N ALA A 240 1.08 16.15 5.65
CA ALA A 240 -0.05 15.33 6.08
C ALA A 240 0.32 14.48 7.31
N SER A 241 -0.36 14.71 8.45
CA SER A 241 -0.22 13.86 9.64
C SER A 241 -1.01 12.55 9.56
N ARG A 242 -1.85 12.40 8.53
CA ARG A 242 -2.77 11.27 8.30
C ARG A 242 -3.00 11.09 6.79
N PRO A 243 -3.38 9.89 6.32
CA PRO A 243 -3.77 9.69 4.93
C PRO A 243 -4.96 10.56 4.53
N ILE A 244 -4.96 10.98 3.26
CA ILE A 244 -5.99 11.83 2.66
C ILE A 244 -6.52 11.22 1.38
N VAL A 245 -7.68 11.69 0.93
CA VAL A 245 -8.16 11.50 -0.44
C VAL A 245 -8.35 12.86 -1.10
N GLN A 246 -7.96 12.95 -2.37
CA GLN A 246 -8.03 14.16 -3.18
C GLN A 246 -8.95 13.95 -4.38
N ASP A 247 -9.55 15.02 -4.88
CA ASP A 247 -10.47 14.98 -6.02
C ASP A 247 -9.75 14.93 -7.38
N SER A 248 -8.50 15.36 -7.42
CA SER A 248 -7.58 15.31 -8.57
C SER A 248 -6.14 15.04 -8.11
N PHE A 249 -5.33 14.46 -8.99
CA PHE A 249 -3.91 14.17 -8.72
C PHE A 249 -3.02 15.42 -8.89
N HIS A 250 -3.27 16.25 -9.91
CA HIS A 250 -2.36 17.35 -10.26
C HIS A 250 -2.73 18.67 -9.60
N THR A 251 -4.02 19.01 -9.59
CA THR A 251 -4.55 20.27 -9.08
C THR A 251 -5.73 20.02 -8.16
N PRO A 252 -5.50 19.42 -6.98
CA PRO A 252 -6.57 19.08 -6.05
C PRO A 252 -7.28 20.36 -5.59
N SER A 253 -8.58 20.46 -5.88
CA SER A 253 -9.42 21.57 -5.41
C SER A 253 -10.02 21.27 -4.04
N THR A 254 -10.20 19.97 -3.75
CA THR A 254 -10.81 19.48 -2.52
C THR A 254 -9.98 18.33 -1.96
N THR A 255 -9.71 18.38 -0.65
CA THR A 255 -9.03 17.31 0.07
C THR A 255 -9.88 16.88 1.25
N LEU A 256 -10.02 15.57 1.46
CA LEU A 256 -10.67 15.00 2.64
C LEU A 256 -9.71 14.10 3.41
N ASN A 257 -9.98 13.95 4.70
CA ASN A 257 -9.39 12.86 5.46
C ASN A 257 -9.80 11.52 4.83
N ALA A 258 -8.86 10.58 4.67
CA ALA A 258 -9.14 9.31 4.00
C ALA A 258 -10.25 8.49 4.67
N LEU A 259 -10.43 8.58 6.00
CA LEU A 259 -11.54 7.90 6.68
C LEU A 259 -12.90 8.37 6.15
N LYS A 260 -13.03 9.64 5.76
CA LYS A 260 -14.28 10.17 5.20
C LYS A 260 -14.55 9.68 3.78
N GLY A 261 -13.51 9.36 3.01
CA GLY A 261 -13.63 8.68 1.72
C GLY A 261 -13.71 7.15 1.81
N GLN A 262 -13.67 6.58 3.02
CA GLN A 262 -13.59 5.13 3.22
C GLN A 262 -14.94 4.45 3.08
N TYR A 263 -14.94 3.32 2.38
CA TYR A 263 -16.06 2.38 2.32
C TYR A 263 -15.60 1.00 2.79
N VAL A 264 -16.50 0.32 3.50
CA VAL A 264 -16.27 -1.01 4.08
C VAL A 264 -17.41 -1.93 3.68
N ILE A 265 -17.09 -3.02 3.00
CA ILE A 265 -18.03 -4.06 2.57
C ILE A 265 -17.81 -5.30 3.43
N SER A 266 -18.90 -5.86 3.95
CA SER A 266 -18.90 -7.08 4.76
C SER A 266 -20.23 -7.81 4.59
N LYS A 267 -20.39 -8.96 5.25
CA LYS A 267 -21.68 -9.69 5.30
C LYS A 267 -22.84 -8.83 5.82
N ALA A 268 -22.55 -7.83 6.65
CA ALA A 268 -23.55 -6.89 7.17
C ALA A 268 -23.92 -5.75 6.19
N GLY A 269 -23.40 -5.79 4.97
CA GLY A 269 -23.58 -4.76 3.93
C GLY A 269 -22.42 -3.76 3.84
N CYS A 270 -22.64 -2.75 2.99
CA CYS A 270 -21.69 -1.65 2.73
C CYS A 270 -21.93 -0.49 3.70
N LYS A 271 -20.85 0.06 4.27
CA LYS A 271 -20.87 1.17 5.24
C LYS A 271 -19.76 2.18 4.94
N THR A 272 -19.92 3.41 5.43
CA THR A 272 -18.93 4.49 5.33
C THR A 272 -18.96 5.35 6.59
N SER A 273 -17.82 5.98 6.91
CA SER A 273 -17.71 6.98 7.99
C SER A 273 -18.05 8.40 7.54
N ALA A 274 -18.35 8.59 6.24
CA ALA A 274 -18.90 9.82 5.71
C ALA A 274 -20.22 10.19 6.40
N SER A 275 -20.27 11.41 6.92
CA SER A 275 -21.41 11.95 7.67
C SER A 275 -22.40 12.72 6.81
N THR A 276 -22.00 13.13 5.61
CA THR A 276 -22.85 13.85 4.64
C THR A 276 -22.85 13.15 3.30
N ILE A 277 -23.90 13.38 2.50
CA ILE A 277 -24.00 12.85 1.13
C ILE A 277 -22.85 13.38 0.25
N ASP A 278 -22.45 14.65 0.40
CA ASP A 278 -21.34 15.22 -0.38
C ASP A 278 -20.01 14.51 -0.13
N GLN A 279 -19.75 14.09 1.11
CA GLN A 279 -18.57 13.28 1.43
C GLN A 279 -18.66 11.88 0.82
N MET A 280 -19.85 11.29 0.78
CA MET A 280 -20.06 9.98 0.15
C MET A 280 -19.84 10.07 -1.37
N CYS A 281 -20.34 11.14 -1.97
CA CYS A 281 -20.24 11.43 -3.39
C CYS A 281 -19.00 12.27 -3.72
N PHE A 282 -17.94 12.17 -2.91
CA PHE A 282 -16.70 12.92 -3.07
C PHE A 282 -16.31 12.99 -4.55
N PRO A 283 -16.14 14.20 -5.12
CA PRO A 283 -15.90 14.35 -6.54
C PRO A 283 -14.59 13.65 -6.88
N VAL A 284 -14.60 12.95 -8.00
CA VAL A 284 -13.41 12.35 -8.59
C VAL A 284 -13.37 12.87 -10.00
N LEU A 285 -12.42 13.78 -10.25
CA LEU A 285 -12.20 14.32 -11.58
C LEU A 285 -11.48 13.27 -12.42
N PRO A 286 -11.88 13.05 -13.69
CA PRO A 286 -11.17 12.13 -14.57
C PRO A 286 -9.74 12.62 -14.79
N TYR A 287 -8.84 11.68 -15.10
CA TYR A 287 -7.44 11.96 -15.40
C TYR A 287 -7.29 12.86 -16.66
N ASP A 288 -8.31 12.89 -17.52
CA ASP A 288 -8.24 13.35 -18.92
C ASP A 288 -8.45 14.85 -19.18
N ASN A 289 -8.22 15.73 -18.20
CA ASN A 289 -8.26 17.19 -18.43
C ASN A 289 -6.87 17.86 -18.43
N ILE A 290 -5.81 17.09 -18.72
CA ILE A 290 -4.49 17.66 -18.98
C ILE A 290 -4.22 17.56 -20.47
N THR A 291 -4.58 18.65 -21.16
CA THR A 291 -3.89 19.06 -22.37
C THR A 291 -2.39 18.90 -22.17
N THR A 292 -1.77 18.11 -23.05
CA THR A 292 -0.34 18.01 -23.31
C THR A 292 0.34 19.38 -23.28
N SER A 293 0.80 19.80 -22.11
CA SER A 293 1.82 20.83 -21.99
C SER A 293 2.49 20.68 -20.64
N THR A 294 3.62 19.99 -20.67
CA THR A 294 4.87 20.21 -19.92
C THR A 294 5.37 18.84 -19.47
N GLU A 295 6.49 18.43 -20.06
CA GLU A 295 7.36 17.37 -19.55
C GLU A 295 7.62 17.64 -18.07
N MET A 296 6.89 16.95 -17.18
CA MET A 296 7.23 16.93 -15.77
C MET A 296 8.35 15.89 -15.61
N SER A 297 9.57 16.41 -15.60
CA SER A 297 10.78 15.73 -15.15
C SER A 297 10.52 14.98 -13.84
N SER A 298 10.79 13.68 -13.85
CA SER A 298 10.66 12.73 -12.74
C SER A 298 11.55 13.00 -11.50
N ASN A 299 12.20 14.17 -11.43
CA ASN A 299 13.17 14.52 -10.38
C ASN A 299 12.64 15.39 -9.23
N ASP A 300 11.40 15.90 -9.27
CA ASP A 300 10.90 16.80 -8.21
C ASP A 300 10.54 16.11 -6.88
N TRP A 301 10.70 14.78 -6.79
CA TRP A 301 10.39 13.98 -5.60
C TRP A 301 11.58 13.71 -4.67
N LEU A 302 12.81 14.07 -5.05
CA LEU A 302 14.02 13.57 -4.37
C LEU A 302 14.70 14.47 -3.33
N ASP A 303 14.17 15.66 -3.01
CA ASP A 303 14.76 16.49 -1.95
C ASP A 303 13.81 16.68 -0.76
N ALA A 304 14.00 15.84 0.25
CA ALA A 304 13.66 16.16 1.63
C ALA A 304 14.96 16.49 2.38
N PRO A 305 15.18 17.72 2.87
CA PRO A 305 16.37 18.02 3.66
C PRO A 305 16.30 17.29 5.00
N ASP A 306 17.37 16.56 5.28
CA ASP A 306 17.63 15.85 6.51
C ASP A 306 17.87 16.88 7.64
N HIS A 307 16.86 17.11 8.50
CA HIS A 307 17.03 17.92 9.69
C HIS A 307 17.86 17.14 10.72
N ARG A 308 19.19 17.27 10.62
CA ARG A 308 20.11 17.04 11.73
C ARG A 308 20.51 18.38 12.33
N GLU A 309 19.94 18.66 13.50
CA GLU A 309 20.44 19.70 14.40
C GLU A 309 21.87 19.35 14.83
N GLY A 310 22.79 20.25 14.52
CA GLY A 310 24.17 20.27 15.00
C GLY A 310 24.47 21.67 15.52
N THR A 311 24.66 21.74 16.83
CA THR A 311 25.02 22.90 17.64
C THR A 311 26.28 23.64 17.15
N SER A 312 26.26 24.98 17.14
CA SER A 312 27.36 25.78 17.71
C SER A 312 26.98 27.25 17.94
N SER A 313 27.48 27.72 19.08
CA SER A 313 27.45 29.01 19.75
C SER A 313 27.92 30.25 18.97
N SER A 314 27.35 31.42 19.29
CA SER A 314 28.03 32.58 19.93
C SER A 314 27.15 33.86 19.79
N SER A 315 26.72 34.47 20.91
CA SER A 315 27.20 35.76 21.47
C SER A 315 26.77 36.98 20.62
N LEU A 316 26.11 38.07 21.06
CA LEU A 316 26.05 38.84 22.30
C LEU A 316 24.88 39.86 22.25
N HIS A 317 24.31 40.18 23.43
CA HIS A 317 23.77 41.48 23.91
C HIS A 317 22.56 42.11 23.17
N SER A 318 21.53 42.72 23.79
CA SER A 318 21.33 43.28 25.14
C SER A 318 19.83 43.62 25.37
N GLY A 319 19.42 43.75 26.64
CA GLY A 319 18.25 44.55 27.09
C GLY A 319 16.95 43.76 27.36
N SER A 320 16.77 43.18 28.55
CA SER A 320 16.11 43.77 29.75
C SER A 320 14.58 43.98 29.63
N SER A 321 13.79 43.17 30.34
CA SER A 321 13.04 43.58 31.55
C SER A 321 12.06 42.48 31.99
N ASP A 322 12.31 42.03 33.22
CA ASP A 322 11.37 41.72 34.30
C ASP A 322 10.02 41.05 34.03
N GLY A 323 9.81 39.93 34.73
CA GLY A 323 8.49 39.35 34.92
C GLY A 323 8.53 38.01 35.65
N GLN A 324 8.78 38.04 36.95
CA GLN A 324 8.60 36.91 37.87
C GLN A 324 7.23 36.24 37.70
N VAL A 325 7.16 34.91 37.87
CA VAL A 325 6.34 34.25 38.92
C VAL A 325 6.62 32.74 38.87
N ALA A 326 7.10 32.23 40.00
CA ALA A 326 7.15 30.82 40.33
C ALA A 326 5.74 30.29 40.68
N LEU A 327 5.41 29.03 40.37
CA LEU A 327 4.71 28.16 41.33
C LEU A 327 4.66 26.68 40.92
N LEU A 328 5.34 25.88 41.75
CA LEU A 328 4.96 24.60 42.37
C LEU A 328 4.41 23.40 41.58
N ALA A 329 5.11 22.30 41.84
CA ALA A 329 4.74 20.89 41.72
C ALA A 329 3.41 20.51 42.41
N SER A 330 2.74 19.46 41.89
CA SER A 330 2.55 18.19 42.64
C SER A 330 1.74 17.11 41.91
N ILE A 331 2.36 15.93 41.76
CA ILE A 331 1.92 14.57 42.18
C ILE A 331 0.40 14.22 42.14
N ARG A 332 0.00 13.19 41.37
CA ARG A 332 -0.41 11.85 41.91
C ARG A 332 -0.95 10.89 40.85
N ARG A 333 -0.32 9.71 40.81
CA ARG A 333 -0.84 8.43 40.33
C ARG A 333 -1.94 7.96 41.28
N MET A 334 -3.02 7.39 40.74
CA MET A 334 -3.81 6.39 41.45
C MET A 334 -4.10 5.22 40.50
N LYS A 335 -3.67 4.04 40.93
CA LYS A 335 -4.16 2.74 40.47
C LYS A 335 -5.54 2.52 41.11
N ILE A 336 -6.46 1.95 40.34
CA ILE A 336 -7.42 0.95 40.83
C ILE A 336 -7.13 -0.30 40.02
#